data_AF-A0AAP6Y7P5-F1
#
_entry.id   AF-A0AAP6Y7P5-F1
#
_cell.length_a   1.000
_cell.length_b   1.000
_cell.length_c   1.000
_cell.angle_alpha   90.00
_cell.angle_beta   90.00
_cell.angle_gamma   90.00
#
_symmetry.space_group_name_H-M   'P 1'
#
loop_
_entity.id
_entity.type
_entity.pdbx_description
1 polymer ?
#
loop_
_entity_poly.entity_id
_entity_poly.type
_entity_poly.pdbx_seq_one_letter_code
_entity_poly.pdbx_strand_id
1 'polypeptide(L)'
;MEVKIAQCFTPNENGIMIGPKEFEISADGIKEIHQYGYNFYDWDVVEHIEEVNGSIYVYVDKVLAIIFNPESLKPDKCKEDLLATMNKHVTTRPEVDD
;
A
#
# COMPACT_ATOMS: atom_id res chain seq x y z
N MET A 1 22.95 -3.64 -27.90
CA MET A 1 23.35 -4.68 -26.94
C MET A 1 22.06 -5.21 -26.34
N GLU A 2 21.63 -6.41 -26.72
CA GLU A 2 20.40 -7.01 -26.18
C GLU A 2 20.75 -7.74 -24.89
N VAL A 3 20.18 -7.29 -23.78
CA VAL A 3 20.25 -7.97 -22.49
C VAL A 3 19.03 -8.86 -22.39
N LYS A 4 19.23 -10.18 -22.42
CA LYS A 4 18.15 -11.16 -22.27
C LYS A 4 17.99 -11.47 -20.78
N ILE A 5 16.97 -10.88 -20.16
CA ILE A 5 16.60 -11.19 -18.78
C ILE A 5 15.90 -12.57 -18.81
N ALA A 6 16.44 -13.56 -18.09
CA ALA A 6 15.78 -14.85 -17.92
C ALA A 6 14.46 -14.67 -17.16
N GLN A 7 13.46 -15.50 -17.49
CA GLN A 7 12.10 -15.49 -16.92
C GLN A 7 12.07 -15.09 -15.43
N CYS A 8 11.54 -13.91 -15.13
CA CYS A 8 11.24 -13.49 -13.77
C CYS A 8 9.82 -13.96 -13.45
N PHE A 9 9.66 -15.00 -12.63
CA PHE A 9 8.38 -15.30 -12.00
C PHE A 9 8.53 -15.39 -10.50
N THR A 10 7.68 -14.65 -9.80
CA THR A 10 7.06 -15.18 -8.58
C THR A 10 5.59 -14.76 -8.44
N PRO A 11 4.72 -14.93 -9.46
CA PRO A 11 3.32 -15.24 -9.20
C PRO A 11 2.94 -16.65 -9.66
N ASN A 12 1.79 -17.16 -9.22
CA ASN A 12 1.21 -18.38 -9.81
C ASN A 12 0.86 -18.17 -11.30
N GLU A 13 0.43 -19.22 -12.03
CA GLU A 13 0.09 -19.15 -13.48
C GLU A 13 -0.92 -18.03 -13.83
N ASN A 14 -1.65 -17.51 -12.85
CA ASN A 14 -2.62 -16.42 -13.03
C ASN A 14 -2.05 -15.02 -12.71
N GLY A 15 -0.74 -14.88 -12.46
CA GLY A 15 -0.14 -13.59 -12.12
C GLY A 15 -0.41 -13.14 -10.69
N ILE A 16 -0.96 -14.01 -9.83
CA ILE A 16 -1.36 -13.65 -8.46
C ILE A 16 -0.28 -14.05 -7.46
N MET A 17 0.22 -13.06 -6.74
CA MET A 17 1.00 -13.22 -5.50
C MET A 17 0.05 -13.60 -4.35
N ILE A 18 -0.32 -14.89 -4.25
CA ILE A 18 -1.19 -15.40 -3.17
C ILE A 18 -0.30 -15.78 -1.99
N GLY A 19 -0.09 -14.84 -1.08
CA GLY A 19 0.58 -15.08 0.20
C GLY A 19 0.17 -14.01 1.22
N PRO A 20 0.26 -14.30 2.52
CA PRO A 20 0.01 -13.29 3.54
C PRO A 20 0.99 -12.13 3.37
N LYS A 21 0.48 -10.92 3.56
CA LYS A 21 1.25 -9.68 3.59
C LYS A 21 1.09 -9.06 4.96
N GLU A 22 2.18 -8.59 5.53
CA GLU A 22 2.20 -7.82 6.76
C GLU A 22 2.57 -6.38 6.43
N PHE A 23 2.08 -5.43 7.22
CA PHE A 23 2.33 -4.01 6.99
C PHE A 23 2.87 -3.37 8.27
N GLU A 24 4.00 -2.70 8.16
CA GLU A 24 4.54 -1.82 9.21
C GLU A 24 4.33 -0.37 8.76
N ILE A 25 3.59 0.40 9.56
CA ILE A 25 3.34 1.82 9.33
C ILE A 25 4.23 2.60 10.30
N SER A 26 5.12 3.45 9.77
CA SER A 26 6.04 4.26 10.58
C SER A 26 6.08 5.71 10.09
N ALA A 27 6.85 6.54 10.78
CA ALA A 27 7.09 7.91 10.36
C ALA A 27 7.83 8.01 9.01
N ASP A 28 8.57 6.97 8.62
CA ASP A 28 9.34 6.95 7.38
C ASP A 28 8.49 6.52 6.18
N GLY A 29 7.43 5.74 6.39
CA GLY A 29 6.58 5.27 5.31
C GLY A 29 5.76 4.02 5.65
N ILE A 30 5.35 3.34 4.59
CA ILE A 30 4.62 2.06 4.62
C ILE A 30 5.55 0.95 4.14
N LYS A 31 5.75 -0.07 4.96
CA LYS A 31 6.53 -1.24 4.60
C LYS A 31 5.63 -2.46 4.47
N GLU A 32 5.54 -2.99 3.26
CA GLU A 32 4.80 -4.21 2.94
C GLU A 32 5.76 -5.40 2.98
N ILE A 33 5.57 -6.32 3.91
CA ILE A 33 6.41 -7.50 4.13
C ILE A 33 5.72 -8.73 3.56
N HIS A 34 6.47 -9.55 2.83
CA HIS A 34 6.00 -10.81 2.26
C HIS A 34 7.11 -11.86 2.28
N GLN A 35 6.78 -13.12 1.94
CA GLN A 35 7.71 -14.26 2.02
C GLN A 35 9.01 -14.13 1.20
N TYR A 36 9.08 -13.15 0.30
CA TYR A 36 10.22 -12.93 -0.61
C TYR A 36 10.99 -11.64 -0.32
N GLY A 37 10.62 -10.88 0.72
CA GLY A 37 11.24 -9.60 1.03
C GLY A 37 10.22 -8.55 1.49
N TYR A 38 10.48 -7.30 1.13
CA TYR A 38 9.55 -6.21 1.41
C TYR A 38 9.56 -5.16 0.29
N ASN A 39 8.45 -4.48 0.14
CA ASN A 39 8.35 -3.21 -0.58
C ASN A 39 8.29 -2.08 0.45
N PHE A 40 8.84 -0.93 0.10
CA PHE A 40 8.79 0.26 0.93
C PHE A 40 8.25 1.44 0.13
N TYR A 41 7.27 2.12 0.69
CA TYR A 41 6.60 3.27 0.11
C TYR A 41 6.79 4.47 1.03
N ASP A 42 7.54 5.45 0.55
CA ASP A 42 7.71 6.74 1.23
C ASP A 42 6.36 7.49 1.27
N TRP A 43 6.15 8.33 2.28
CA TRP A 43 4.94 9.15 2.34
C TRP A 43 4.81 10.11 1.16
N ASP A 44 5.92 10.56 0.57
CA ASP A 44 5.93 11.44 -0.60
C ASP A 44 5.28 10.82 -1.86
N VAL A 45 5.17 9.48 -1.92
CA VAL A 45 4.51 8.77 -3.02
C VAL A 45 3.06 8.38 -2.71
N VAL A 46 2.58 8.62 -1.48
CA VAL A 46 1.18 8.40 -1.10
C VAL A 46 0.35 9.60 -1.52
N GLU A 47 -0.55 9.40 -2.48
CA GLU A 47 -1.33 10.49 -3.06
C GLU A 47 -2.53 10.85 -2.22
N HIS A 48 -3.32 9.84 -1.84
CA HIS A 48 -4.49 10.00 -1.00
C HIS A 48 -4.91 8.67 -0.38
N ILE A 49 -5.74 8.78 0.63
CA ILE A 49 -6.33 7.64 1.35
C ILE A 49 -7.83 7.83 1.32
N GLU A 50 -8.57 6.79 0.93
CA GLU A 50 -10.03 6.78 0.97
C GLU A 50 -10.57 5.55 1.70
N GLU A 51 -11.75 5.71 2.28
CA GLU A 51 -12.53 4.60 2.84
C GLU A 51 -13.70 4.27 1.91
N VAL A 52 -13.76 3.03 1.43
CA VAL A 52 -14.84 2.53 0.58
C VAL A 52 -15.36 1.21 1.14
N ASN A 53 -16.64 1.18 1.53
CA ASN A 53 -17.32 0.02 2.10
C ASN A 53 -16.54 -0.63 3.28
N GLY A 54 -15.96 0.20 4.15
CA GLY A 54 -15.19 -0.23 5.32
C GLY A 54 -13.77 -0.72 5.00
N SER A 55 -13.37 -0.74 3.74
CA SER A 55 -11.99 -1.00 3.31
C SER A 55 -11.24 0.33 3.21
N ILE A 56 -9.94 0.31 3.51
CA ILE A 56 -9.06 1.47 3.32
C ILE A 56 -8.24 1.25 2.05
N TYR A 57 -8.26 2.23 1.16
CA TYR A 57 -7.43 2.29 -0.04
C TYR A 57 -6.37 3.36 0.15
N VAL A 58 -5.10 2.97 -0.02
CA VAL A 58 -3.96 3.88 -0.02
C VAL A 58 -3.38 3.91 -1.43
N TYR A 59 -3.56 5.02 -2.13
CA TYR A 59 -3.11 5.17 -3.52
C TYR A 59 -1.65 5.62 -3.57
N VAL A 60 -0.84 4.87 -4.33
CA VAL A 60 0.61 5.06 -4.40
C VAL A 60 1.06 5.24 -5.85
N ASP A 61 1.74 6.36 -6.11
CA ASP A 61 2.46 6.71 -7.35
C ASP A 61 1.68 6.44 -8.66
N LYS A 62 0.35 6.69 -8.66
CA LYS A 62 -0.60 6.48 -9.78
C LYS A 62 -0.66 5.07 -10.36
N VAL A 63 0.05 4.12 -9.76
CA VAL A 63 0.27 2.78 -10.33
C VAL A 63 -0.47 1.71 -9.53
N LEU A 64 -0.64 1.88 -8.22
CA LEU A 64 -1.27 0.87 -7.38
C LEU A 64 -2.08 1.45 -6.22
N ALA A 65 -2.92 0.60 -5.64
CA ALA A 65 -3.58 0.85 -4.36
C ALA A 65 -3.25 -0.29 -3.38
N ILE A 66 -2.84 0.07 -2.17
CA ILE A 66 -2.75 -0.86 -1.04
C ILE A 66 -4.13 -0.92 -0.39
N ILE A 67 -4.70 -2.12 -0.28
CA ILE A 67 -6.06 -2.33 0.19
C ILE A 67 -6.05 -3.07 1.51
N PHE A 68 -6.56 -2.41 2.56
CA PHE A 68 -6.84 -3.04 3.85
C PHE A 68 -8.32 -3.38 3.93
N ASN A 69 -8.64 -4.67 3.79
CA ASN A 69 -10.01 -5.16 3.86
C ASN A 69 -10.54 -5.12 5.31
N PRO A 70 -11.86 -5.03 5.55
CA PRO A 70 -12.44 -4.95 6.88
C PRO A 70 -12.02 -6.11 7.80
N GLU A 71 -11.86 -7.30 7.23
CA GLU A 71 -11.40 -8.50 7.93
C GLU A 71 -9.96 -8.37 8.47
N SER A 72 -9.09 -7.62 7.77
CA SER A 72 -7.72 -7.36 8.24
C SER A 72 -7.63 -6.26 9.30
N LEU A 73 -8.71 -5.51 9.51
CA LEU A 73 -8.76 -4.32 10.36
C LEU A 73 -9.46 -4.57 11.70
N LYS A 74 -9.79 -5.82 12.03
CA LYS A 74 -10.46 -6.15 13.30
C LYS A 74 -9.46 -6.11 14.46
N PRO A 75 -9.78 -5.48 15.60
CA PRO A 75 -11.05 -4.79 15.94
C PRO A 75 -11.13 -3.33 15.45
N ASP A 76 -12.33 -2.74 15.34
CA ASP A 76 -12.60 -1.40 14.77
C ASP A 76 -11.65 -0.27 15.22
N LYS A 77 -11.17 -0.30 16.46
CA LYS A 77 -10.16 0.64 16.97
C LYS A 77 -8.87 0.64 16.16
N CYS A 78 -8.47 -0.52 15.63
CA CYS A 78 -7.34 -0.69 14.73
C CYS A 78 -7.51 0.15 13.45
N LYS A 79 -8.72 0.21 12.89
CA LYS A 79 -9.03 1.02 11.70
C LYS A 79 -8.84 2.52 11.97
N GLU A 80 -9.43 3.01 13.07
CA GLU A 80 -9.36 4.43 13.43
C GLU A 80 -7.92 4.86 13.73
N ASP A 81 -7.19 4.06 14.52
CA ASP A 81 -5.79 4.34 14.87
C ASP A 81 -4.88 4.30 13.62
N LEU A 82 -5.14 3.36 12.69
CA LEU A 82 -4.43 3.27 11.42
C LEU A 82 -4.67 4.51 10.56
N LEU A 83 -5.93 4.88 10.32
CA LEU A 83 -6.27 6.08 9.55
C LEU A 83 -5.70 7.35 10.17
N ALA A 84 -5.83 7.50 11.49
CA ALA A 84 -5.27 8.65 12.21
C ALA A 84 -3.75 8.71 12.12
N THR A 85 -3.08 7.57 12.04
CA THR A 85 -1.63 7.49 11.85
C THR A 85 -1.25 7.89 10.44
N MET A 86 -1.83 7.27 9.42
CA MET A 86 -1.47 7.53 8.01
C MET A 86 -1.81 8.97 7.58
N ASN A 87 -2.96 9.51 8.01
CA ASN A 87 -3.38 10.88 7.67
C ASN A 87 -2.48 11.98 8.27
N LYS A 88 -1.62 11.67 9.26
CA LYS A 88 -0.61 12.65 9.73
C LYS A 88 0.49 12.90 8.70
N HIS A 89 0.69 11.97 7.78
CA HIS A 89 1.80 11.97 6.85
C HIS A 89 1.37 12.31 5.42
N VAL A 90 0.12 12.04 5.06
CA VAL A 90 -0.42 12.44 3.76
C VAL A 90 -0.67 13.94 3.76
N THR A 91 0.22 14.67 3.11
CA THR A 91 0.00 16.10 2.87
C THR A 91 -0.95 16.20 1.70
N THR A 92 -2.19 16.65 1.91
CA THR A 92 -3.10 16.97 0.80
C THR A 92 -2.39 17.98 -0.09
N ARG A 93 -1.99 17.54 -1.29
CA ARG A 93 -1.41 18.44 -2.29
C ARG A 93 -2.51 19.47 -2.60
N PRO A 94 -2.27 20.78 -2.44
CA PRO A 94 -3.28 21.77 -2.78
C PRO A 94 -3.68 21.54 -4.24
N GLU A 95 -4.99 21.56 -4.49
CA GLU A 95 -5.53 21.55 -5.84
C GLU A 95 -4.82 22.66 -6.63
N VAL A 96 -4.09 22.26 -7.68
CA VAL A 96 -3.55 23.21 -8.62
C VAL A 96 -4.74 23.59 -9.49
N ASP A 97 -5.33 24.76 -9.22
CA ASP A 97 -6.29 25.38 -10.13
C ASP A 97 -5.60 25.59 -11.49
N ASP A 98 -6.08 24.88 -12.52
CA ASP A 98 -5.71 25.08 -13.93
C ASP A 98 -6.24 26.41 -14.49
#